data_AF-A0A9D0A9B5-F1
#
_entry.id   AF-A0A9D0A9B5-F1
#
_cell.length_a   1.000
_cell.length_b   1.000
_cell.length_c   1.000
_cell.angle_alpha   90.00
_cell.angle_beta   90.00
_cell.angle_gamma   90.00
#
_symmetry.space_group_name_H-M   'P 1'
#
loop_
_entity.id
_entity.type
_entity.pdbx_description
1 polymer ?
#
loop_
_entity_poly.entity_id
_entity_poly.type
_entity_poly.pdbx_seq_one_letter_code
_entity_poly.pdbx_strand_id
1 'polypeptide(L)'
;MSPILKSKLLLSEPLDVPLLSRNIVAAFSDLDPEKNLDLTQDLIAAFLYAALTRNPVGGQTGHANHDLPSCAYVTYGNAFPYTAQNAFECPVQPEQHGGYVKSAKKCFEQWREERKKRYGIFCGFERSMGLGEADVDLQTMVETTVEEATPAIRGELFVA
;
A
#
# COMPACT_ATOMS: atom_id res chain seq x y z
N MET A 1 -24.25 -2.95 22.91
CA MET A 1 -23.80 -2.12 21.77
C MET A 1 -22.92 -3.00 20.91
N SER A 2 -23.28 -3.22 19.64
CA SER A 2 -22.39 -3.97 18.73
C SER A 2 -21.14 -3.15 18.43
N PRO A 3 -19.93 -3.73 18.47
CA PRO A 3 -18.74 -3.03 18.03
C PRO A 3 -18.82 -2.88 16.49
N ILE A 4 -18.98 -1.64 16.03
CA ILE A 4 -18.86 -1.30 14.60
C ILE A 4 -17.37 -1.38 14.29
N LEU A 5 -16.99 -2.37 13.48
CA LEU A 5 -15.63 -2.61 13.03
C LEU A 5 -15.27 -1.49 12.03
N LYS A 6 -14.75 -0.37 12.54
CA LYS A 6 -14.21 0.73 11.74
C LYS A 6 -12.74 0.43 11.50
N SER A 7 -12.45 -0.28 10.42
CA SER A 7 -11.09 -0.37 9.92
C SER A 7 -11.13 -0.14 8.42
N LYS A 8 -10.19 0.67 7.93
CA LYS A 8 -9.82 0.73 6.51
C LYS A 8 -9.14 -0.60 6.15
N LEU A 9 -9.88 -1.70 6.23
CA LEU A 9 -9.38 -3.04 5.93
C LEU A 9 -9.40 -3.21 4.42
N LEU A 10 -8.21 -3.02 3.83
CA LEU A 10 -7.83 -3.33 2.45
C LEU A 10 -8.36 -2.39 1.35
N LEU A 11 -7.53 -1.39 1.04
CA LEU A 11 -7.55 -0.71 -0.24
C LEU A 11 -6.44 -1.30 -1.13
N SER A 12 -6.81 -1.74 -2.33
CA SER A 12 -5.88 -2.19 -3.36
C SER A 12 -6.05 -1.30 -4.57
N GLU A 13 -5.00 -0.57 -4.92
CA GLU A 13 -5.03 0.44 -5.96
C GLU A 13 -3.91 0.16 -6.96
N PRO A 14 -4.16 -0.63 -8.02
CA PRO A 14 -3.16 -0.90 -9.04
C PRO A 14 -2.91 0.37 -9.86
N LEU A 15 -1.64 0.62 -10.19
CA LEU A 15 -1.20 1.71 -11.05
C LEU A 15 -0.40 1.17 -12.24
N ASP A 16 -0.84 1.49 -13.45
CA ASP A 16 -0.12 1.14 -14.69
C ASP A 16 0.97 2.19 -14.95
N VAL A 17 2.18 1.91 -14.46
CA VAL A 17 3.34 2.80 -14.58
C VAL A 17 3.76 3.02 -16.06
N PRO A 18 3.84 1.99 -16.92
CA PRO A 18 4.09 2.19 -18.35
C PRO A 18 3.09 3.13 -19.03
N LEU A 19 1.79 2.97 -18.74
CA LEU A 19 0.76 3.86 -19.29
C LEU A 19 0.89 5.28 -18.75
N LEU A 20 1.12 5.45 -17.44
CA LEU A 20 1.35 6.76 -16.84
C LEU A 20 2.55 7.49 -17.49
N SER A 21 3.67 6.80 -17.63
CA SER A 21 4.88 7.35 -18.26
C SER A 21 4.62 7.78 -19.71
N ARG A 22 3.93 6.95 -20.50
CA ARG A 22 3.54 7.29 -21.88
C ARG A 22 2.63 8.52 -21.93
N ASN A 23 1.68 8.63 -21.01
CA ASN A 23 0.79 9.78 -20.93
C ASN A 23 1.53 11.07 -20.58
N ILE A 24 2.53 11.01 -19.69
CA ILE A 24 3.37 12.15 -19.32
C ILE A 24 4.20 12.60 -20.53
N VAL A 25 4.87 11.68 -21.22
CA VAL A 25 5.65 12.00 -22.43
C VAL A 25 4.75 12.61 -23.53
N ALA A 26 3.52 12.10 -23.69
CA ALA A 26 2.58 12.63 -24.66
C ALA A 26 2.05 14.04 -24.28
N ALA A 27 1.84 14.30 -22.99
CA ALA A 27 1.36 15.59 -22.50
C ALA A 27 2.45 16.67 -22.47
N PHE A 28 3.71 16.27 -22.26
CA PHE A 28 4.86 17.15 -22.12
C PHE A 28 5.99 16.77 -23.11
N SER A 29 5.66 16.78 -24.40
CA SER A 29 6.55 16.35 -25.48
C SER A 29 7.85 17.15 -25.60
N ASP A 30 7.85 18.39 -25.10
CA ASP A 30 9.00 19.30 -25.19
C ASP A 30 9.97 19.16 -24.01
N LEU A 31 9.62 18.35 -23.00
CA LEU A 31 10.53 18.05 -21.89
C LEU A 31 11.57 17.02 -22.31
N ASP A 32 12.77 17.18 -21.76
CA ASP A 32 13.81 16.17 -21.90
C ASP A 32 13.40 14.85 -21.23
N PRO A 33 13.94 13.70 -21.70
CA PRO A 33 13.59 12.39 -21.16
C PRO A 33 13.83 12.25 -19.66
N GLU A 34 14.86 12.90 -19.12
CA GLU A 34 15.19 12.84 -17.69
C GLU A 34 14.11 13.56 -16.86
N LYS A 35 13.69 14.77 -17.25
CA LYS A 35 12.57 15.47 -16.61
C LYS A 35 11.25 14.71 -16.69
N ASN A 36 10.96 14.05 -17.81
CA ASN A 36 9.76 13.21 -17.94
C ASN A 36 9.78 12.02 -16.97
N LEU A 37 10.96 11.43 -16.75
CA LEU A 37 11.15 10.38 -15.76
C LEU A 37 10.96 10.89 -14.33
N ASP A 38 11.56 12.04 -13.98
CA ASP A 38 11.39 12.67 -12.67
C ASP A 38 9.93 13.00 -12.37
N LEU A 39 9.19 13.56 -13.34
CA LEU A 39 7.76 13.83 -13.20
C LEU A 39 6.95 12.55 -12.99
N THR A 40 7.30 11.47 -13.69
CA THR A 40 6.65 10.17 -13.50
C THR A 40 6.87 9.67 -12.07
N GLN A 41 8.09 9.77 -11.56
CA GLN A 41 8.44 9.40 -10.20
C GLN A 41 7.69 10.22 -9.15
N ASP A 42 7.64 11.54 -9.32
CA ASP A 42 6.96 12.45 -8.41
C ASP A 42 5.45 12.22 -8.38
N LEU A 43 4.84 11.89 -9.53
CA LEU A 43 3.42 11.57 -9.61
C LEU A 43 3.09 10.23 -8.93
N ILE A 44 3.95 9.21 -9.08
CA ILE A 44 3.77 7.93 -8.36
C ILE A 44 3.90 8.15 -6.85
N ALA A 45 4.89 8.93 -6.42
CA ALA A 45 5.07 9.31 -5.02
C ALA A 45 3.84 10.05 -4.46
N ALA A 46 3.36 11.08 -5.17
CA ALA A 46 2.16 11.82 -4.77
C ALA A 46 0.91 10.93 -4.72
N PHE A 47 0.77 10.00 -5.68
CA PHE A 47 -0.33 9.03 -5.69
C PHE A 47 -0.27 8.12 -4.45
N LEU A 48 0.88 7.55 -4.12
CA LEU A 48 1.06 6.70 -2.95
C LEU A 48 0.77 7.46 -1.65
N TYR A 49 1.29 8.68 -1.52
CA TYR A 49 1.00 9.54 -0.37
C TYR A 49 -0.50 9.79 -0.21
N ALA A 50 -1.19 10.16 -1.30
CA ALA A 50 -2.62 10.39 -1.29
C ALA A 50 -3.42 9.12 -0.95
N ALA A 51 -3.02 7.97 -1.50
CA ALA A 51 -3.67 6.68 -1.21
C ALA A 51 -3.58 6.31 0.27
N LEU A 52 -2.45 6.59 0.92
CA LEU A 52 -2.21 6.28 2.33
C LEU A 52 -2.88 7.28 3.29
N THR A 53 -2.95 8.54 2.92
CA THR A 53 -3.42 9.62 3.81
C THR A 53 -4.89 10.01 3.60
N ARG A 54 -5.50 9.65 2.46
CA ARG A 54 -6.88 10.04 2.16
C ARG A 54 -7.88 9.46 3.17
N ASN A 55 -8.82 10.30 3.57
CA ASN A 55 -9.97 9.95 4.41
C ASN A 55 -11.25 10.37 3.69
N PRO A 56 -12.24 9.46 3.48
CA PRO A 56 -13.54 9.86 2.99
C PRO A 56 -14.18 10.89 3.93
N VAL A 57 -14.79 11.93 3.35
CA VAL A 57 -15.40 13.02 4.12
C VAL A 57 -16.76 12.67 4.72
N GLY A 58 -17.35 11.53 4.31
CA GLY A 58 -18.65 11.08 4.80
C GLY A 58 -18.63 10.78 6.31
N GLY A 59 -19.53 11.41 7.06
CA GLY A 59 -19.69 11.16 8.50
C GLY A 59 -18.57 11.69 9.40
N GLN A 60 -17.59 12.42 8.85
CA GLN A 60 -16.46 12.97 9.60
C GLN A 60 -16.88 14.03 10.62
N THR A 61 -17.91 14.82 10.31
CA THR A 61 -18.43 15.87 11.20
C THR A 61 -18.98 15.34 12.53
N GLY A 62 -19.41 14.08 12.58
CA GLY A 62 -19.98 13.45 13.79
C GLY A 62 -19.11 12.38 14.45
N HIS A 63 -18.08 11.88 13.76
CA HIS A 63 -17.28 10.74 14.24
C HIS A 63 -15.76 10.94 14.16
N ALA A 64 -15.28 12.04 13.57
CA ALA A 64 -13.86 12.45 13.49
C ALA A 64 -12.88 11.29 13.23
N ASN A 65 -13.18 10.45 12.23
CA ASN A 65 -12.34 9.30 11.89
C ASN A 65 -11.27 9.73 10.87
N HIS A 66 -10.17 10.27 11.37
CA HIS A 66 -9.02 10.69 10.57
C HIS A 66 -7.90 9.65 10.55
N ASP A 67 -8.23 8.39 10.85
CA ASP A 67 -7.23 7.34 11.06
C ASP A 67 -6.39 7.07 9.79
N LEU A 68 -5.09 6.95 9.99
CA LEU A 68 -4.18 6.40 9.00
C LEU A 68 -4.28 4.87 8.98
N PRO A 69 -3.96 4.21 7.85
CA PRO A 69 -3.81 2.77 7.82
C PRO A 69 -2.81 2.31 8.89
N SER A 70 -3.04 1.17 9.54
CA SER A 70 -2.05 0.60 10.47
C SER A 70 -0.88 -0.08 9.74
N CYS A 71 -1.05 -0.37 8.45
CA CYS A 71 -0.09 -1.07 7.60
C CYS A 71 -0.34 -0.70 6.14
N ALA A 72 0.73 -0.63 5.36
CA ALA A 72 0.70 -0.56 3.91
C ALA A 72 1.65 -1.57 3.28
N TYR A 73 1.28 -2.08 2.12
CA TYR A 73 2.10 -3.01 1.34
C TYR A 73 2.12 -2.54 -0.11
N VAL A 74 3.32 -2.29 -0.62
CA VAL A 74 3.55 -1.82 -1.98
C VAL A 74 4.38 -2.87 -2.70
N THR A 75 3.96 -3.21 -3.91
CA THR A 75 4.72 -4.08 -4.80
C THR A 75 4.87 -3.43 -6.16
N TYR A 76 6.01 -3.66 -6.78
CA TYR A 76 6.32 -3.18 -8.12
C TYR A 76 7.06 -4.26 -8.90
N GLY A 77 6.73 -4.39 -10.19
CA GLY A 77 7.38 -5.30 -11.12
C GLY A 77 6.48 -5.69 -12.26
N ASN A 78 6.97 -6.59 -13.11
CA ASN A 78 6.31 -7.04 -14.33
C ASN A 78 5.22 -8.10 -14.10
N ALA A 79 4.63 -8.13 -12.90
CA ALA A 79 3.54 -9.02 -12.55
C ALA A 79 2.21 -8.48 -13.06
N PHE A 80 1.27 -9.38 -13.38
CA PHE A 80 -0.14 -8.97 -13.45
C PHE A 80 -0.57 -8.38 -12.08
N PRO A 81 -1.32 -7.26 -12.06
CA PRO A 81 -1.79 -6.68 -10.82
C PRO A 81 -2.65 -7.70 -10.08
N TYR A 82 -2.52 -7.71 -8.76
CA TYR A 82 -3.25 -8.64 -7.90
C TYR A 82 -3.71 -7.97 -6.61
N THR A 83 -4.76 -8.53 -6.02
CA THR A 83 -5.33 -8.04 -4.77
C THR A 83 -5.10 -9.06 -3.66
N ALA A 84 -5.00 -8.55 -2.43
CA ALA A 84 -4.87 -9.37 -1.23
C ALA A 84 -6.20 -9.69 -0.55
N GLN A 85 -7.32 -9.48 -1.25
CA GLN A 85 -8.67 -9.71 -0.70
C GLN A 85 -8.86 -11.16 -0.25
N ASN A 86 -8.27 -12.12 -0.98
CA ASN A 86 -8.34 -13.54 -0.65
C ASN A 86 -7.63 -13.89 0.66
N ALA A 87 -6.75 -13.04 1.18
CA ALA A 87 -6.19 -13.23 2.52
C ALA A 87 -7.25 -13.13 3.64
N PHE A 88 -8.41 -12.56 3.31
CA PHE A 88 -9.51 -12.26 4.23
C PHE A 88 -10.81 -12.94 3.78
N GLU A 89 -10.73 -13.95 2.90
CA GLU A 89 -11.87 -14.77 2.51
C GLU A 89 -12.49 -15.46 3.74
N CYS A 90 -11.64 -15.97 4.63
CA CYS A 90 -12.05 -16.42 5.96
C CYS A 90 -12.11 -15.22 6.93
N PRO A 91 -13.22 -15.03 7.67
CA PRO A 91 -13.35 -13.92 8.62
C PRO A 91 -12.25 -13.91 9.68
N VAL A 92 -11.58 -12.76 9.82
CA VAL A 92 -10.53 -12.55 10.82
C VAL A 92 -11.12 -12.60 12.22
N GLN A 93 -10.58 -13.47 13.05
CA GLN A 93 -10.98 -13.56 14.46
C GLN A 93 -10.24 -12.49 15.28
N PRO A 94 -10.94 -11.76 16.17
CA PRO A 94 -10.29 -10.79 17.04
C PRO A 94 -9.38 -11.49 18.05
N GLU A 95 -8.38 -10.77 18.54
CA GLU A 95 -7.62 -11.20 19.71
C GLU A 95 -8.48 -11.19 20.98
N GLN A 96 -7.98 -11.78 22.08
CA GLN A 96 -8.70 -11.90 23.36
C GLN A 96 -9.22 -10.55 23.90
N HIS A 97 -8.64 -9.42 23.48
CA HIS A 97 -9.03 -8.06 23.87
C HIS A 97 -9.75 -7.26 22.76
N GLY A 98 -10.24 -7.91 21.70
CA GLY A 98 -11.11 -7.29 20.69
C GLY A 98 -10.39 -6.57 19.54
N GLY A 99 -9.05 -6.62 19.48
CA GLY A 99 -8.27 -6.06 18.38
C GLY A 99 -8.25 -6.97 17.16
N TYR A 100 -8.39 -6.40 15.95
CA TYR A 100 -8.34 -7.13 14.68
C TYR A 100 -7.02 -6.94 13.91
N VAL A 101 -6.27 -5.88 14.20
CA VAL A 101 -5.11 -5.46 13.38
C VAL A 101 -4.04 -6.54 13.32
N LYS A 102 -3.66 -7.12 14.46
CA LYS A 102 -2.60 -8.14 14.53
C LYS A 102 -3.01 -9.46 13.86
N SER A 103 -4.23 -9.94 14.11
CA SER A 103 -4.79 -11.10 13.40
C SER A 103 -4.88 -10.86 11.89
N ALA A 104 -5.29 -9.67 11.46
CA ALA A 104 -5.40 -9.32 10.05
C ALA A 104 -4.03 -9.27 9.35
N LYS A 105 -3.02 -8.69 10.01
CA LYS A 105 -1.63 -8.70 9.55
C LYS A 105 -1.13 -10.14 9.33
N LYS A 106 -1.38 -11.03 10.29
CA LYS A 106 -0.99 -12.45 10.20
C LYS A 106 -1.66 -13.18 9.03
N CYS A 107 -2.97 -12.98 8.82
CA CYS A 107 -3.68 -13.55 7.68
C CYS A 107 -3.08 -13.08 6.34
N PHE A 108 -2.77 -11.79 6.23
CA PHE A 108 -2.15 -11.20 5.06
C PHE A 108 -0.77 -11.81 4.76
N GLU A 109 0.09 -11.96 5.78
CA GLU A 109 1.41 -12.56 5.60
C GLU A 109 1.35 -14.02 5.18
N GLN A 110 0.48 -14.81 5.81
CA GLN A 110 0.28 -16.21 5.45
C GLN A 110 -0.12 -16.33 3.97
N TRP A 111 -1.10 -15.53 3.55
CA TRP A 111 -1.52 -15.47 2.16
C TRP A 111 -0.39 -15.04 1.21
N ARG A 112 0.42 -14.04 1.58
CA ARG A 112 1.57 -13.57 0.78
C ARG A 112 2.59 -14.68 0.58
N GLU A 113 2.96 -15.37 1.65
CA GLU A 113 3.94 -16.46 1.60
C GLU A 113 3.41 -17.66 0.80
N GLU A 114 2.13 -18.00 0.96
CA GLU A 114 1.50 -19.02 0.12
C GLU A 114 1.46 -18.63 -1.35
N ARG A 115 1.14 -17.37 -1.66
CA ARG A 115 1.12 -16.86 -3.04
C ARG A 115 2.51 -16.95 -3.66
N LYS A 116 3.55 -16.52 -2.95
CA LYS A 116 4.95 -16.64 -3.39
C LYS A 116 5.34 -18.08 -3.66
N LYS A 117 4.92 -19.03 -2.81
CA LYS A 117 5.17 -20.46 -3.02
C LYS A 117 4.44 -21.02 -4.25
N ARG A 118 3.17 -20.64 -4.44
CA ARG A 118 2.33 -21.19 -5.52
C ARG A 118 2.67 -20.64 -6.89
N TYR A 119 3.00 -19.35 -6.96
CA TYR A 119 3.13 -18.66 -8.23
C TYR A 119 4.58 -18.20 -8.49
N GLY A 120 5.43 -18.04 -7.46
CA GLY A 120 6.77 -17.49 -7.58
C GLY A 120 6.84 -15.99 -7.21
N ILE A 121 8.04 -15.40 -7.33
CA ILE A 121 8.28 -13.97 -7.12
C ILE A 121 8.10 -13.25 -8.46
N PHE A 122 7.12 -12.35 -8.57
CA PHE A 122 6.83 -11.61 -9.82
C PHE A 122 7.15 -10.12 -9.76
N CYS A 123 7.56 -9.65 -8.59
CA CYS A 123 7.85 -8.26 -8.32
C CYS A 123 9.36 -8.06 -8.33
N GLY A 124 9.82 -6.99 -8.97
CA GLY A 124 11.18 -6.49 -8.79
C GLY A 124 11.38 -5.89 -7.40
N PHE A 125 10.28 -5.48 -6.75
CA PHE A 125 10.30 -4.81 -5.45
C PHE A 125 9.05 -5.12 -4.62
N GLU A 126 9.23 -5.41 -3.33
CA GLU A 126 8.16 -5.48 -2.33
C GLU A 126 8.57 -4.70 -1.08
N ARG A 127 7.68 -3.85 -0.56
CA ARG A 127 7.90 -3.13 0.70
C ARG A 127 6.64 -3.15 1.56
N SER A 128 6.84 -3.50 2.82
CA SER A 128 5.80 -3.51 3.85
C SER A 128 6.12 -2.40 4.87
N MET A 129 5.12 -1.60 5.24
CA MET A 129 5.27 -0.42 6.08
C MET A 129 4.29 -0.48 7.24
N GLY A 130 4.79 -0.32 8.46
CA GLY A 130 3.96 -0.08 9.64
C GLY A 130 3.69 1.42 9.76
N LEU A 131 2.42 1.82 9.73
CA LEU A 131 2.01 3.24 9.65
C LEU A 131 1.28 3.73 10.92
N GLY A 132 1.29 2.94 12.00
CA GLY A 132 0.73 3.32 13.31
C GLY A 132 1.33 2.52 14.46
N GLU A 133 0.99 2.89 15.71
CA GLU A 133 1.54 2.35 16.97
C GLU A 133 1.23 0.86 17.24
N ALA A 134 0.45 0.20 16.37
CA ALA A 134 0.02 -1.17 16.59
C ALA A 134 1.16 -2.15 16.29
N ASP A 135 1.84 -2.58 17.36
CA ASP A 135 2.74 -3.74 17.49
C ASP A 135 3.42 -4.18 16.18
N VAL A 136 4.67 -3.75 16.07
CA VAL A 136 5.60 -4.18 15.03
C VAL A 136 6.14 -5.55 15.41
N ASP A 137 5.48 -6.58 14.91
CA ASP A 137 6.06 -7.92 14.92
C ASP A 137 5.72 -8.63 13.62
N LEU A 138 6.40 -8.19 12.55
CA LEU A 138 6.44 -8.84 11.25
C LEU A 138 7.89 -8.77 10.77
N GLN A 139 8.54 -9.92 10.55
CA GLN A 139 9.99 -10.04 10.31
C GLN A 139 10.54 -9.27 9.09
N THR A 140 9.66 -8.65 8.28
CA THR A 140 10.02 -7.94 7.04
C THR A 140 9.49 -6.51 6.96
N MET A 141 8.86 -5.98 8.02
CA MET A 141 8.41 -4.59 8.03
C MET A 141 9.49 -3.66 8.53
N VAL A 142 9.74 -2.59 7.77
CA VAL A 142 10.52 -1.46 8.25
C VAL A 142 9.53 -0.45 8.83
N GLU A 143 9.76 -0.03 10.07
CA GLU A 143 9.09 1.16 10.62
C GLU A 143 9.51 2.37 9.80
N THR A 144 8.55 3.02 9.16
CA THR A 144 8.82 4.19 8.32
C THR A 144 7.55 5.01 8.28
N THR A 145 7.67 6.32 8.50
CA THR A 145 6.53 7.24 8.35
C THR A 145 6.09 7.31 6.88
N VAL A 146 4.85 7.75 6.60
CA VAL A 146 4.39 7.92 5.21
C VAL A 146 5.31 8.88 4.45
N GLU A 147 5.80 9.89 5.17
CA GLU A 147 6.73 10.94 4.72
C GLU A 147 8.12 10.40 4.37
N GLU A 148 8.62 9.39 5.08
CA GLU A 148 9.91 8.76 4.80
C GLU A 148 9.80 7.62 3.77
N ALA A 149 8.65 6.96 3.72
CA ALA A 149 8.41 5.83 2.83
C ALA A 149 8.27 6.24 1.38
N THR A 150 7.60 7.36 1.14
CA THR A 150 7.28 7.83 -0.21
C THR A 150 8.55 8.20 -1.00
N PRO A 151 9.52 8.96 -0.44
CA PRO A 151 10.82 9.21 -1.08
C PRO A 151 11.68 7.96 -1.24
N ALA A 152 11.63 7.02 -0.29
CA ALA A 152 12.37 5.75 -0.41
C ALA A 152 11.86 4.91 -1.58
N ILE A 153 10.53 4.81 -1.74
CA ILE A 153 9.90 4.14 -2.87
C ILE A 153 10.24 4.85 -4.19
N ARG A 154 10.27 6.20 -4.21
CA ARG A 154 10.71 7.00 -5.37
C ARG A 154 12.11 6.57 -5.84
N GLY A 155 13.06 6.43 -4.91
CA GLY A 155 14.44 6.04 -5.21
C GLY A 155 14.59 4.58 -5.68
N GLU A 156 13.73 3.67 -5.22
CA GLU A 156 13.86 2.23 -5.48
C GLU A 156 13.09 1.75 -6.73
N LEU A 157 12.00 2.44 -7.13
CA LEU A 157 11.14 2.04 -8.26
C LEU A 157 11.83 2.02 -9.64
N PHE A 158 12.97 2.69 -9.80
CA PHE A 158 13.61 2.90 -11.10
C PHE A 158 15.12 2.56 -11.13
N VAL A 159 15.64 1.92 -10.08
CA VAL A 159 17.04 1.44 -10.00
C VAL A 159 17.15 -0.05 -10.34
N ALA A 160 16.03 -0.77 -10.49
CA ALA A 160 15.96 -2.20 -10.78
C ALA A 160 15.78 -2.52 -12.28
#